data_AF-A0A819J436-F1
#
_entry.id   AF-A0A819J436-F1
#
_cell.length_a   1.000
_cell.length_b   1.000
_cell.length_c   1.000
_cell.angle_alpha   90.00
_cell.angle_beta   90.00
_cell.angle_gamma   90.00
#
_symmetry.space_group_name_H-M   'P 1'
#
loop_
_entity.id
_entity.type
_entity.pdbx_description
1 polymer ?
#
loop_
_entity_poly.entity_id
_entity_poly.type
_entity_poly.pdbx_seq_one_letter_code
_entity_poly.pdbx_strand_id
1 'polypeptide(L)'
;MSESLQASDCEDHWQEKEIILERSNVNDIISLGFTIAGGNDRPIVNNFISIVVSRIIENGLADRDKQLRLYDIILRVNDIDYSNIKHHTAVEILKTSGKKVSLRIRRLTPRFMKIVELEHQSEKLGISIEGGIGSEYFKGDHGVFITYIPNQTIKQLNIGDRLIEISSAKNTYNLRFVTHNDAKKRIGLACSDSQKVQLTVSSYTRKLTRVTHKQSILHPEQYNPRITKDKNTKDQHDQHSKNSEPTRSIVSPRKIIESFDFEDYQRYESHNRLRATGYRTKSTTLPNTRPTADLQIHLAVAQKIGVLQFDQKNLKEIPPEICSLSGLRTLSLNSNKIQLLPNDLRKLVNLKNLFLKYNQIESLPSIIFTHHLSKLEILQLNGNLLCSLPASFSYLTTLKQLNLSKNNFITIPRAILYLTNLQVLDLSANRIQEINDDIEFLEVDELNLNNNQISQISTNISKCKRLKILRLDNNKLKLESIPTSLLKNSTVFQLSVNGNFFEETQFQLVEGYDDYERRYTTNQRKRDATAILLLN
;
A
#
# COMPACT_ATOMS: atom_id res chain seq x y z
N MET A 1 -0.74 -16.54 29.94
CA MET A 1 -0.77 -15.07 29.99
C MET A 1 0.32 -14.58 29.07
N SER A 2 -0.04 -14.04 27.92
CA SER A 2 0.93 -13.50 26.95
C SER A 2 0.33 -12.26 26.32
N GLU A 3 1.05 -11.16 26.50
CA GLU A 3 0.65 -9.77 26.38
C GLU A 3 0.42 -9.33 24.92
N SER A 4 -0.53 -8.40 24.75
CA SER A 4 -0.83 -7.67 23.53
C SER A 4 0.39 -6.91 23.01
N LEU A 5 0.67 -7.04 21.71
CA LEU A 5 1.71 -6.28 21.01
C LEU A 5 1.27 -4.82 20.84
N GLN A 6 1.77 -3.92 21.71
CA GLN A 6 1.60 -2.47 21.63
C GLN A 6 2.62 -1.87 20.62
N ALA A 7 2.83 -0.55 20.60
CA ALA A 7 3.83 0.13 19.77
C ALA A 7 5.29 -0.40 19.92
N SER A 8 5.50 -1.38 20.80
CA SER A 8 6.72 -2.17 21.03
C SER A 8 7.18 -3.03 19.87
N ASP A 9 6.33 -3.29 18.87
CA ASP A 9 6.58 -4.34 17.86
C ASP A 9 7.04 -3.83 16.50
N CYS A 10 7.24 -2.50 16.42
CA CYS A 10 8.23 -1.90 15.55
C CYS A 10 9.48 -1.76 16.43
N GLU A 11 10.54 -2.51 16.19
CA GLU A 11 11.70 -2.57 17.10
C GLU A 11 12.59 -1.30 17.14
N ASP A 12 11.98 -0.13 16.91
CA ASP A 12 12.46 1.16 17.37
C ASP A 12 11.55 1.61 18.52
N HIS A 13 11.88 1.24 19.76
CA HIS A 13 11.17 1.76 20.91
C HIS A 13 11.64 3.17 21.27
N TRP A 14 10.69 4.00 21.71
CA TRP A 14 10.99 5.20 22.45
C TRP A 14 11.33 4.80 23.89
N GLN A 15 12.58 4.98 24.28
CA GLN A 15 13.01 4.84 25.66
C GLN A 15 13.03 6.20 26.31
N GLU A 16 12.39 6.31 27.45
CA GLU A 16 12.64 7.44 28.34
C GLU A 16 13.90 7.16 29.16
N LYS A 17 14.73 8.20 29.32
CA LYS A 17 15.95 8.15 30.13
C LYS A 17 16.05 9.40 30.96
N GLU A 18 16.55 9.25 32.18
CA GLU A 18 16.98 10.36 32.99
C GLU A 18 18.49 10.52 32.82
N ILE A 19 18.92 11.73 32.45
CA ILE A 19 20.34 12.10 32.29
C ILE A 19 20.62 13.24 33.25
N ILE A 20 21.64 13.07 34.09
CA ILE A 20 22.02 14.07 35.07
C ILE A 20 23.32 14.71 34.59
N LEU A 21 23.26 16.00 34.26
CA LEU A 21 24.44 16.80 33.95
C LEU A 21 24.79 17.64 35.17
N GLU A 22 26.02 17.51 35.68
CA GLU A 22 26.51 18.29 36.82
C GLU A 22 27.56 19.30 36.37
N ARG A 23 27.27 20.59 36.59
CA ARG A 23 28.23 21.67 36.37
C ARG A 23 29.31 21.62 37.44
N SER A 24 30.56 21.85 37.06
CA SER A 24 31.69 21.82 38.01
C SER A 24 31.62 22.93 39.07
N ASN A 25 30.91 24.04 38.79
CA ASN A 25 30.74 25.15 39.72
C ASN A 25 29.35 25.80 39.54
N VAL A 26 28.73 26.32 40.61
CA VAL A 26 27.39 26.95 40.56
C VAL A 26 27.44 28.31 39.85
N ASN A 27 28.58 29.01 39.96
CA ASN A 27 28.78 30.36 39.47
C ASN A 27 29.43 30.43 38.08
N ASP A 28 29.92 29.29 37.56
CA ASP A 28 30.38 29.23 36.18
C ASP A 28 29.19 28.86 35.31
N ILE A 29 28.86 29.76 34.37
CA ILE A 29 27.87 29.57 33.30
C ILE A 29 28.44 28.56 32.29
N ILE A 30 28.91 27.40 32.78
CA ILE A 30 29.35 26.32 31.93
C ILE A 30 28.10 25.84 31.22
N SER A 31 28.06 26.19 29.93
CA SER A 31 27.09 25.67 28.99
C SER A 31 26.97 24.17 29.19
N LEU A 32 25.74 23.65 29.19
CA LEU A 32 25.49 22.22 29.27
C LEU A 32 26.10 21.44 28.08
N GLY A 33 26.70 22.14 27.10
CA GLY A 33 27.47 21.51 26.03
C GLY A 33 26.58 20.97 24.91
N PHE A 34 25.35 21.47 24.76
CA PHE A 34 24.45 21.12 23.68
C PHE A 34 23.55 22.30 23.29
N THR A 35 22.98 22.25 22.09
CA THR A 35 21.96 23.21 21.64
C THR A 35 20.62 22.51 21.48
N ILE A 36 19.53 23.27 21.60
CA ILE A 36 18.17 22.79 21.39
C ILE A 36 17.51 23.43 20.16
N ALA A 37 16.51 22.76 19.61
CA ALA A 37 15.60 23.30 18.60
C ALA A 37 14.16 22.88 18.92
N GLY A 38 13.17 23.55 18.32
CA GLY A 38 11.76 23.27 18.58
C GLY A 38 11.14 24.16 19.66
N GLY A 39 9.96 23.79 20.13
CA GLY A 39 9.10 24.60 20.99
C GLY A 39 7.79 24.92 20.29
N ASN A 40 6.74 25.23 21.06
CA ASN A 40 5.41 25.45 20.49
C ASN A 40 5.27 26.74 19.66
N ASP A 41 6.16 27.71 19.89
CA ASP A 41 6.29 28.98 19.16
C ASP A 41 7.32 28.90 18.02
N ARG A 42 8.19 27.90 18.03
CA ARG A 42 9.23 27.66 17.01
C ARG A 42 9.29 26.17 16.64
N PRO A 43 8.19 25.59 16.13
CA PRO A 43 8.18 24.19 15.77
C PRO A 43 9.22 23.95 14.66
N ILE A 44 9.97 22.85 14.74
CA ILE A 44 11.01 22.50 13.76
C ILE A 44 10.37 22.30 12.38
N VAL A 45 9.15 21.77 12.38
CA VAL A 45 8.26 21.57 11.24
C VAL A 45 6.81 21.61 11.74
N ASN A 46 5.84 21.92 10.88
CA ASN A 46 4.42 22.05 11.26
C ASN A 46 3.94 20.84 12.10
N ASN A 47 3.29 21.12 13.23
CA ASN A 47 2.78 20.16 14.23
C ASN A 47 3.82 19.41 15.08
N PHE A 48 5.13 19.67 14.93
CA PHE A 48 6.16 19.13 15.84
C PHE A 48 6.67 20.21 16.79
N ILE A 49 6.01 20.30 17.95
CA ILE A 49 6.23 21.35 18.96
C ILE A 49 7.26 20.97 20.04
N SER A 50 7.78 19.74 20.03
CA SER A 50 8.70 19.26 21.07
C SER A 50 10.09 19.89 20.99
N ILE A 51 10.73 20.04 22.15
CA ILE A 51 12.13 20.47 22.25
C ILE A 51 13.05 19.28 22.01
N VAL A 52 14.04 19.42 21.12
CA VAL A 52 15.01 18.37 20.80
C VAL A 52 16.44 18.87 20.87
N VAL A 53 17.38 17.97 21.18
CA VAL A 53 18.81 18.24 21.08
C VAL A 53 19.21 18.37 19.61
N SER A 54 19.66 19.56 19.19
CA SER A 54 20.01 19.88 17.81
C SER A 54 21.50 19.84 17.51
N ARG A 55 22.35 19.88 18.55
CA ARG A 55 23.80 19.73 18.46
C ARG A 55 24.38 19.34 19.81
N ILE A 56 25.45 18.55 19.81
CA ILE A 56 26.33 18.36 20.96
C ILE A 56 27.64 19.09 20.67
N ILE A 57 28.10 19.91 21.61
CA ILE A 57 29.30 20.72 21.50
C ILE A 57 30.49 19.86 21.92
N GLU A 58 31.44 19.67 21.01
CA GLU A 58 32.67 18.89 21.25
C GLU A 58 33.40 19.39 22.50
N ASN A 59 33.85 18.46 23.35
CA ASN A 59 34.48 18.73 24.63
C ASN A 59 33.62 19.53 25.64
N GLY A 60 32.34 19.77 25.35
CA GLY A 60 31.36 20.34 26.27
C GLY A 60 30.85 19.34 27.32
N LEU A 61 30.06 19.80 28.30
CA LEU A 61 29.60 18.96 29.41
C LEU A 61 28.82 17.72 28.94
N ALA A 62 27.80 17.89 28.11
CA ALA A 62 27.03 16.78 27.54
C ALA A 62 27.87 15.84 26.66
N ASP A 63 28.90 16.36 25.98
CA ASP A 63 29.81 15.53 25.21
C ASP A 63 30.71 14.69 26.12
N ARG A 64 31.23 15.24 27.22
CA ARG A 64 32.05 14.49 28.19
C ARG A 64 31.27 13.41 28.93
N ASP A 65 30.01 13.69 29.27
CA ASP A 65 29.12 12.71 29.91
C ASP A 65 28.71 11.58 28.95
N LYS A 66 28.74 11.81 27.63
CA LYS A 66 28.45 10.83 26.56
C LYS A 66 27.05 10.18 26.62
N GLN A 67 26.17 10.57 27.55
CA GLN A 67 24.84 9.99 27.65
C GLN A 67 23.84 10.66 26.73
N LEU A 68 23.85 12.00 26.62
CA LEU A 68 22.95 12.76 25.77
C LEU A 68 23.30 12.52 24.29
N ARG A 69 22.29 12.39 23.43
CA ARG A 69 22.47 12.15 22.00
C ARG A 69 21.73 13.20 21.18
N LEU A 70 22.23 13.39 19.96
CA LEU A 70 21.55 14.20 18.97
C LEU A 70 20.12 13.67 18.75
N TYR A 71 19.15 14.58 18.72
CA TYR A 71 17.72 14.32 18.57
C TYR A 71 17.02 13.60 19.73
N ASP A 72 17.63 13.56 20.90
CA ASP A 72 16.86 13.29 22.11
C ASP A 72 15.77 14.36 22.27
N ILE A 73 14.54 13.89 22.51
CA ILE A 73 13.41 14.78 22.82
C ILE A 73 13.47 15.08 24.31
N ILE A 74 13.53 16.35 24.70
CA ILE A 74 13.53 16.73 26.11
C ILE A 74 12.08 16.80 26.58
N LEU A 75 11.73 15.93 27.54
CA LEU A 75 10.39 15.88 28.14
C LEU A 75 10.32 16.71 29.43
N ARG A 76 11.37 16.69 30.25
CA ARG A 76 11.48 17.52 31.46
C ARG A 76 12.91 17.98 31.70
N VAL A 77 13.04 19.14 32.33
CA VAL A 77 14.28 19.63 32.94
C VAL A 77 14.01 19.91 34.40
N ASN A 78 14.66 19.15 35.28
CA ASN A 78 14.30 19.02 36.69
C ASN A 78 12.79 18.72 36.82
N ASP A 79 12.06 19.55 37.57
CA ASP A 79 10.62 19.39 37.78
C ASP A 79 9.76 20.09 36.72
N ILE A 80 10.37 20.75 35.72
CA ILE A 80 9.64 21.55 34.73
C ILE A 80 9.35 20.74 33.47
N ASP A 81 8.10 20.77 33.02
CA ASP A 81 7.61 20.09 31.81
C ASP A 81 7.99 20.85 30.52
N TYR A 82 8.60 20.12 29.58
CA TYR A 82 9.05 20.61 28.27
C TYR A 82 8.15 20.14 27.12
N SER A 83 7.08 19.40 27.40
CA SER A 83 6.20 18.79 26.38
C SER A 83 5.48 19.81 25.49
N ASN A 84 5.19 21.02 26.00
CA ASN A 84 4.50 22.09 25.28
C ASN A 84 5.04 23.49 25.67
N ILE A 85 6.36 23.63 25.71
CA ILE A 85 7.03 24.86 26.15
C ILE A 85 7.40 25.76 24.96
N LYS A 86 7.43 27.09 25.18
CA LYS A 86 8.02 28.04 24.23
C LYS A 86 9.54 27.87 24.20
N HIS A 87 10.14 28.04 23.02
CA HIS A 87 11.57 27.89 22.81
C HIS A 87 12.40 28.80 23.73
N HIS A 88 12.03 30.07 23.84
CA HIS A 88 12.78 31.03 24.66
C HIS A 88 12.78 30.62 26.15
N THR A 89 11.62 30.22 26.68
CA THR A 89 11.46 29.75 28.05
C THR A 89 12.27 28.48 28.30
N ALA A 90 12.29 27.55 27.34
CA ALA A 90 13.09 26.33 27.41
C ALA A 90 14.59 26.63 27.54
N VAL A 91 15.09 27.62 26.80
CA VAL A 91 16.50 28.07 26.87
C VAL A 91 16.80 28.74 28.21
N GLU A 92 15.91 29.62 28.68
CA GLU A 92 16.08 30.32 29.97
C GLU A 92 16.17 29.33 31.13
N ILE A 93 15.25 28.37 31.21
CA ILE A 93 15.25 27.34 32.26
C ILE A 93 16.53 26.51 32.22
N LEU A 94 17.01 26.07 31.04
CA LEU A 94 18.25 25.31 30.93
C LEU A 94 19.47 26.11 31.40
N LYS A 95 19.47 27.44 31.22
CA LYS A 95 20.53 28.33 31.69
C LYS A 95 20.47 28.51 33.21
N THR A 96 19.29 28.79 33.76
CA THR A 96 19.09 29.08 35.19
C THR A 96 18.95 27.84 36.07
N SER A 97 18.83 26.65 35.48
CA SER A 97 18.94 25.38 36.19
C SER A 97 20.28 25.34 36.93
N GLY A 98 20.25 25.00 38.22
CA GLY A 98 21.41 25.08 39.12
C GLY A 98 22.54 24.10 38.77
N LYS A 99 23.39 23.79 39.75
CA LYS A 99 24.58 22.94 39.55
C LYS A 99 24.24 21.57 38.92
N LYS A 100 23.16 20.94 39.38
CA LYS A 100 22.71 19.62 38.91
C LYS A 100 21.47 19.83 38.04
N VAL A 101 21.53 19.38 36.79
CA VAL A 101 20.43 19.47 35.82
C VAL A 101 20.00 18.05 35.46
N SER A 102 18.82 17.64 35.93
CA SER A 102 18.20 16.39 35.50
C SER A 102 17.41 16.62 34.21
N LEU A 103 17.68 15.82 33.18
CA LEU A 103 16.99 15.82 31.91
C LEU A 103 16.24 14.50 31.77
N ARG A 104 14.91 14.54 31.78
CA ARG A 104 14.11 13.40 31.33
C ARG A 104 13.95 13.53 29.83
N ILE A 105 14.57 12.64 29.09
CA ILE A 105 14.55 12.62 27.63
C ILE A 105 13.79 11.41 27.11
N ARG A 106 13.30 11.51 25.88
CA ARG A 106 12.75 10.40 25.10
C ARG A 106 13.61 10.19 23.87
N ARG A 107 14.25 9.02 23.81
CA ARG A 107 15.16 8.61 22.74
C ARG A 107 14.55 7.47 21.96
N LEU A 108 14.54 7.61 20.65
CA LEU A 108 14.26 6.48 19.77
C LEU A 108 15.52 5.64 19.61
N THR A 109 15.49 4.42 20.16
CA THR A 109 16.57 3.43 20.11
C THR A 109 16.18 2.27 19.20
N PRO A 110 16.64 2.28 17.93
CA PRO A 110 16.51 1.13 17.04
C PRO A 110 17.25 -0.09 17.56
N ARG A 111 16.60 -1.27 17.60
CA ARG A 111 17.27 -2.53 18.00
C ARG A 111 18.18 -3.08 16.91
N PHE A 112 17.90 -2.81 15.63
CA PHE A 112 18.59 -3.41 14.50
C PHE A 112 18.97 -2.38 13.45
N MET A 113 20.05 -1.63 13.70
CA MET A 113 20.62 -0.74 12.69
C MET A 113 21.56 -1.50 11.74
N LYS A 114 21.44 -1.20 10.45
CA LYS A 114 22.41 -1.61 9.43
C LYS A 114 22.80 -0.40 8.58
N ILE A 115 24.06 -0.37 8.16
CA ILE A 115 24.56 0.59 7.17
C ILE A 115 24.59 -0.14 5.84
N VAL A 116 23.98 0.47 4.82
CA VAL A 116 23.91 -0.07 3.47
C VAL A 116 24.65 0.86 2.53
N GLU A 117 25.70 0.35 1.89
CA GLU A 117 26.42 1.09 0.85
C GLU A 117 25.70 0.93 -0.48
N LEU A 118 25.41 2.05 -1.12
CA LEU A 118 24.67 2.13 -2.37
C LEU A 118 25.52 2.85 -3.40
N GLU A 119 25.64 2.23 -4.56
CA GLU A 119 26.14 2.88 -5.77
C GLU A 119 24.98 3.07 -6.72
N HIS A 120 24.77 4.30 -7.15
CA HIS A 120 23.73 4.64 -8.11
C HIS A 120 24.35 5.23 -9.38
N GLN A 121 23.56 5.37 -10.44
CA GLN A 121 23.98 5.95 -11.73
C GLN A 121 23.19 7.20 -12.09
N SER A 122 22.29 7.66 -11.20
CA SER A 122 21.38 8.77 -11.44
C SER A 122 21.29 9.65 -10.20
N GLU A 123 20.69 10.83 -10.28
CA GLU A 123 20.46 11.70 -9.11
C GLU A 123 19.48 11.10 -8.06
N LYS A 124 19.01 9.86 -8.25
CA LYS A 124 18.04 9.19 -7.38
C LYS A 124 18.45 7.75 -7.08
N LEU A 125 18.17 7.31 -5.85
CA LEU A 125 18.34 5.92 -5.41
C LEU A 125 17.31 4.94 -6.00
N GLY A 126 16.23 5.44 -6.59
CA GLY A 126 15.14 4.61 -7.12
C GLY A 126 14.20 4.01 -6.06
N ILE A 127 14.54 4.06 -4.77
CA ILE A 127 13.64 3.65 -3.69
C ILE A 127 12.45 4.61 -3.55
N SER A 128 11.30 4.08 -3.15
CA SER A 128 10.20 4.91 -2.66
C SER A 128 10.19 4.91 -1.14
N ILE A 129 9.87 6.07 -0.58
CA ILE A 129 9.77 6.28 0.85
C ILE A 129 8.39 6.83 1.18
N GLU A 130 7.90 6.57 2.38
CA GLU A 130 6.71 7.17 3.00
C GLU A 130 7.00 7.51 4.45
N GLY A 131 6.17 8.32 5.08
CA GLY A 131 6.39 8.75 6.46
C GLY A 131 6.99 10.15 6.56
N GLY A 132 7.50 10.48 7.73
CA GLY A 132 7.94 11.81 8.09
C GLY A 132 6.84 12.62 8.78
N ILE A 133 7.24 13.73 9.39
CA ILE A 133 6.35 14.58 10.18
C ILE A 133 5.23 15.13 9.28
N GLY A 134 3.99 15.03 9.77
CA GLY A 134 2.79 15.48 9.07
C GLY A 134 2.28 14.51 7.99
N SER A 135 2.99 13.40 7.74
CA SER A 135 2.61 12.35 6.79
C SER A 135 3.00 10.98 7.34
N GLU A 136 2.60 10.71 8.59
CA GLU A 136 3.00 9.53 9.36
C GLU A 136 2.65 8.22 8.63
N TYR A 137 3.64 7.34 8.49
CA TYR A 137 3.44 6.00 7.92
C TYR A 137 2.83 5.04 8.95
N PHE A 138 3.27 5.15 10.21
CA PHE A 138 2.60 4.54 11.36
C PHE A 138 2.07 5.66 12.26
N LYS A 139 0.83 5.54 12.74
CA LYS A 139 0.20 6.57 13.59
C LYS A 139 1.03 6.81 14.87
N GLY A 140 1.39 8.05 15.13
CA GLY A 140 2.26 8.46 16.24
C GLY A 140 3.76 8.28 15.98
N ASP A 141 4.13 7.86 14.77
CA ASP A 141 5.51 7.62 14.37
C ASP A 141 5.90 8.53 13.20
N HIS A 142 6.82 9.44 13.50
CA HIS A 142 7.30 10.43 12.55
C HIS A 142 8.49 9.95 11.71
N GLY A 143 8.80 8.65 11.73
CA GLY A 143 9.85 8.05 10.92
C GLY A 143 9.55 8.07 9.42
N VAL A 144 10.61 8.00 8.62
CA VAL A 144 10.55 7.81 7.16
C VAL A 144 10.92 6.37 6.85
N PHE A 145 10.14 5.69 6.03
CA PHE A 145 10.23 4.25 5.78
C PHE A 145 10.33 3.96 4.30
N ILE A 146 11.08 2.92 3.94
CA ILE A 146 11.12 2.41 2.58
C ILE A 146 9.82 1.68 2.28
N THR A 147 9.14 2.05 1.21
CA THR A 147 7.88 1.42 0.78
C THR A 147 7.99 0.65 -0.53
N TYR A 148 9.07 0.90 -1.29
CA TYR A 148 9.35 0.17 -2.53
C TYR A 148 10.85 0.21 -2.86
N ILE A 149 11.36 -0.90 -3.39
CA ILE A 149 12.73 -1.05 -3.87
C ILE A 149 12.65 -1.64 -5.29
N PRO A 150 13.07 -0.92 -6.33
CA PRO A 150 13.01 -1.43 -7.69
C PRO A 150 13.86 -2.70 -7.88
N ASN A 151 13.28 -3.73 -8.51
CA ASN A 151 13.97 -4.95 -8.96
C ASN A 151 14.82 -5.71 -7.92
N GLN A 152 14.66 -5.44 -6.61
CA GLN A 152 15.52 -5.98 -5.54
C GLN A 152 17.04 -5.86 -5.80
N THR A 153 17.47 -4.91 -6.63
CA THR A 153 18.89 -4.72 -6.96
C THR A 153 19.70 -4.37 -5.71
N ILE A 154 19.07 -3.67 -4.77
CA ILE A 154 19.62 -3.37 -3.45
C ILE A 154 19.21 -4.48 -2.47
N LYS A 155 19.84 -5.66 -2.59
CA LYS A 155 19.56 -6.84 -1.75
C LYS A 155 19.71 -6.59 -0.23
N GLN A 156 20.36 -5.49 0.15
CA GLN A 156 20.67 -5.14 1.52
C GLN A 156 19.57 -4.31 2.18
N LEU A 157 18.63 -3.73 1.41
CA LEU A 157 17.47 -3.00 1.93
C LEU A 157 16.21 -3.86 1.85
N ASN A 158 15.28 -3.63 2.78
CA ASN A 158 13.97 -4.25 2.79
C ASN A 158 12.87 -3.17 2.75
N ILE A 159 11.74 -3.52 2.15
CA ILE A 159 10.51 -2.75 2.34
C ILE A 159 10.15 -2.79 3.84
N GLY A 160 9.84 -1.63 4.40
CA GLY A 160 9.59 -1.44 5.82
C GLY A 160 10.80 -0.95 6.63
N ASP A 161 12.01 -0.95 6.07
CA ASP A 161 13.18 -0.39 6.74
C ASP A 161 12.97 1.11 7.02
N ARG A 162 13.29 1.56 8.24
CA ARG A 162 13.24 2.98 8.61
C ARG A 162 14.54 3.67 8.22
N LEU A 163 14.45 4.78 7.52
CA LEU A 163 15.59 5.62 7.17
C LEU A 163 16.01 6.49 8.35
N ILE A 164 17.28 6.39 8.74
CA ILE A 164 17.84 7.13 9.87
C ILE A 164 18.70 8.28 9.37
N GLU A 165 19.62 7.99 8.45
CA GLU A 165 20.50 8.98 7.84
C GLU A 165 20.97 8.50 6.47
N ILE A 166 21.46 9.45 5.66
CA ILE A 166 22.14 9.19 4.41
C ILE A 166 23.41 10.02 4.32
N SER A 167 24.53 9.39 4.02
CA SER A 167 25.84 10.01 3.93
C SER A 167 26.41 9.89 2.53
N SER A 168 26.98 10.97 2.03
CA SER A 168 27.84 11.02 0.84
C SER A 168 29.29 11.22 1.25
N ALA A 169 30.21 11.25 0.29
CA ALA A 169 31.61 11.59 0.55
C ALA A 169 31.81 13.00 1.12
N LYS A 170 30.82 13.90 0.97
CA LYS A 170 30.92 15.31 1.37
C LYS A 170 30.08 15.65 2.60
N ASN A 171 28.90 15.06 2.72
CA ASN A 171 27.92 15.46 3.73
C ASN A 171 27.19 14.25 4.31
N THR A 172 26.73 14.39 5.56
CA THR A 172 25.78 13.46 6.18
C THR A 172 24.47 14.19 6.41
N TYR A 173 23.38 13.63 5.90
CA TYR A 173 22.04 14.15 6.03
C TYR A 173 21.21 13.27 6.95
N ASN A 174 20.70 13.87 8.02
CA ASN A 174 19.77 13.20 8.91
C ASN A 174 18.39 13.02 8.23
N LEU A 175 17.73 11.88 8.48
CA LEU A 175 16.39 11.59 7.97
C LEU A 175 15.37 11.34 9.10
N ARG A 176 15.72 11.69 10.34
CA ARG A 176 14.83 11.60 11.51
C ARG A 176 14.09 12.90 11.70
N PHE A 177 12.81 12.83 12.08
CA PHE A 177 12.01 14.03 12.36
C PHE A 177 12.02 15.06 11.23
N VAL A 178 12.01 14.56 10.00
CA VAL A 178 11.93 15.39 8.80
C VAL A 178 10.54 15.23 8.20
N THR A 179 10.08 16.22 7.44
CA THR A 179 8.91 15.98 6.58
C THR A 179 9.27 14.98 5.48
N HIS A 180 8.27 14.36 4.87
CA HIS A 180 8.46 13.53 3.68
C HIS A 180 9.26 14.23 2.57
N ASN A 181 8.98 15.52 2.36
CA ASN A 181 9.62 16.31 1.30
C ASN A 181 11.08 16.62 1.65
N ASP A 182 11.37 16.91 2.91
CA ASP A 182 12.75 17.12 3.37
C ASP A 182 13.58 15.85 3.26
N ALA A 183 12.99 14.69 3.58
CA ALA A 183 13.64 13.40 3.38
C ALA A 183 14.03 13.20 1.92
N LYS A 184 13.08 13.42 0.99
CA LYS A 184 13.34 13.33 -0.46
C LYS A 184 14.44 14.30 -0.91
N LYS A 185 14.39 15.55 -0.44
CA LYS A 185 15.39 16.57 -0.78
C LYS A 185 16.79 16.17 -0.29
N ARG A 186 16.90 15.71 0.96
CA ARG A 186 18.17 15.29 1.58
C ARG A 186 18.77 14.06 0.88
N ILE A 187 17.94 13.07 0.55
CA ILE A 187 18.37 11.90 -0.24
C ILE A 187 18.88 12.34 -1.61
N GLY A 188 18.15 13.23 -2.30
CA GLY A 188 18.58 13.78 -3.58
C GLY A 188 19.92 14.51 -3.50
N LEU A 189 20.10 15.38 -2.50
CA LEU A 189 21.37 16.10 -2.29
C LEU A 189 22.54 15.14 -2.04
N ALA A 190 22.36 14.10 -1.22
CA ALA A 190 23.39 13.09 -1.00
C ALA A 190 23.79 12.38 -2.30
N CYS A 191 22.81 12.08 -3.15
CA CYS A 191 23.04 11.44 -4.45
C CYS A 191 23.71 12.38 -5.46
N SER A 192 23.41 13.68 -5.42
CA SER A 192 24.09 14.69 -6.24
C SER A 192 25.53 14.90 -5.79
N ASP A 193 25.83 14.73 -4.50
CA ASP A 193 27.17 14.92 -3.94
C ASP A 193 28.16 13.81 -4.34
N SER A 194 27.67 12.56 -4.48
CA SER A 194 28.49 11.38 -4.77
C SER A 194 27.62 10.26 -5.35
N GLN A 195 28.15 9.51 -6.32
CA GLN A 195 27.49 8.27 -6.83
C GLN A 195 27.47 7.14 -5.79
N LYS A 196 28.35 7.22 -4.78
CA LYS A 196 28.41 6.30 -3.65
C LYS A 196 27.88 6.99 -2.41
N VAL A 197 26.83 6.42 -1.83
CA VAL A 197 26.20 6.88 -0.59
C VAL A 197 26.06 5.73 0.40
N GLN A 198 26.05 6.07 1.68
CA GLN A 198 25.81 5.14 2.78
C GLN A 198 24.47 5.48 3.41
N LEU A 199 23.57 4.50 3.48
CA LEU A 199 22.25 4.66 4.07
C LEU A 199 22.22 3.90 5.41
N THR A 200 22.05 4.62 6.51
CA THR A 200 21.80 3.98 7.80
C THR A 200 20.31 3.77 7.94
N VAL A 201 19.91 2.52 8.12
CA VAL A 201 18.51 2.13 8.28
C VAL A 201 18.32 1.27 9.52
N SER A 202 17.14 1.36 10.12
CA SER A 202 16.67 0.36 11.08
C SER A 202 15.87 -0.70 10.32
N SER A 203 16.23 -1.97 10.48
CA SER A 203 15.64 -3.09 9.74
C SER A 203 15.20 -4.22 10.65
N TYR A 204 14.02 -4.78 10.44
CA TYR A 204 13.59 -5.98 11.14
C TYR A 204 14.22 -7.25 10.52
N THR A 205 14.86 -8.08 11.35
CA THR A 205 15.43 -9.38 10.93
C THR A 205 14.76 -10.55 11.66
N ARG A 206 13.45 -10.78 11.46
CA ARG A 206 13.02 -12.19 11.46
C ARG A 206 13.47 -12.81 10.14
N LYS A 207 14.53 -13.63 10.22
CA LYS A 207 14.76 -14.71 9.26
C LYS A 207 13.43 -15.44 9.07
N LEU A 208 12.73 -15.18 7.96
CA LEU A 208 11.91 -16.21 7.35
C LEU A 208 12.90 -17.31 6.96
N THR A 209 13.02 -18.32 7.80
CA THR A 209 13.83 -19.50 7.54
C THR A 209 13.40 -20.03 6.18
N ARG A 210 14.33 -20.02 5.21
CA ARG A 210 14.16 -20.69 3.92
C ARG A 210 13.76 -22.15 4.20
N VAL A 211 12.51 -22.51 3.98
CA VAL A 211 12.20 -23.87 3.56
C VAL A 211 12.70 -23.95 2.12
N THR A 212 13.90 -24.47 1.97
CA THR A 212 14.41 -24.86 0.65
C THR A 212 13.58 -26.06 0.20
N HIS A 213 12.87 -25.91 -0.91
CA HIS A 213 12.56 -27.05 -1.77
C HIS A 213 13.38 -26.87 -3.04
N LYS A 214 14.46 -27.65 -3.11
CA LYS A 214 15.09 -28.04 -4.37
C LYS A 214 14.12 -28.96 -5.12
N GLN A 215 14.34 -29.05 -6.43
CA GLN A 215 13.71 -29.87 -7.48
C GLN A 215 12.62 -29.11 -8.26
N SER A 216 12.68 -28.97 -9.58
CA SER A 216 13.58 -29.56 -10.59
C SER A 216 13.62 -28.64 -11.82
N ILE A 217 14.80 -28.55 -12.43
CA ILE A 217 15.06 -27.88 -13.70
C ILE A 217 14.73 -28.90 -14.79
N LEU A 218 13.84 -28.55 -15.72
CA LEU A 218 13.77 -29.18 -17.04
C LEU A 218 14.23 -28.14 -18.06
N HIS A 219 15.41 -28.39 -18.63
CA HIS A 219 15.88 -27.77 -19.86
C HIS A 219 15.01 -28.24 -21.04
N PRO A 220 14.65 -27.37 -21.98
CA PRO A 220 14.36 -27.78 -23.35
C PRO A 220 15.62 -27.58 -24.20
N GLU A 221 16.33 -28.68 -24.46
CA GLU A 221 17.12 -28.78 -25.70
C GLU A 221 16.30 -29.51 -26.77
N GLN A 222 16.62 -29.17 -28.02
CA GLN A 222 16.31 -29.87 -29.27
C GLN A 222 15.04 -29.45 -30.03
N TYR A 223 15.19 -28.43 -30.89
CA TYR A 223 14.77 -28.61 -32.28
C TYR A 223 15.67 -27.83 -33.24
N ASN A 224 16.25 -28.58 -34.18
CA ASN A 224 17.26 -28.21 -35.16
C ASN A 224 16.57 -27.66 -36.44
N PRO A 225 17.10 -26.63 -37.14
CA PRO A 225 16.49 -26.12 -38.36
C PRO A 225 16.94 -26.94 -39.57
N ARG A 226 16.00 -27.38 -40.41
CA ARG A 226 16.33 -27.87 -41.76
C ARG A 226 15.65 -27.01 -42.81
N ILE A 227 16.51 -26.24 -43.46
CA ILE A 227 16.35 -25.64 -44.78
C ILE A 227 16.20 -26.76 -45.81
N THR A 228 15.19 -26.67 -46.68
CA THR A 228 15.30 -27.14 -48.07
C THR A 228 14.57 -26.16 -48.99
N LYS A 229 15.28 -25.74 -50.04
CA LYS A 229 14.80 -25.03 -51.22
C LYS A 229 14.34 -26.06 -52.25
N ASP A 230 13.28 -25.77 -52.99
CA ASP A 230 13.16 -25.86 -54.46
C ASP A 230 11.68 -25.61 -54.85
N LYS A 231 11.38 -24.54 -55.59
CA LYS A 231 11.35 -24.34 -57.07
C LYS A 231 9.99 -24.67 -57.71
N ASN A 232 9.42 -23.62 -58.31
CA ASN A 232 8.66 -23.55 -59.57
C ASN A 232 7.60 -24.62 -59.90
N THR A 233 6.35 -24.15 -60.08
CA THR A 233 5.65 -24.25 -61.39
C THR A 233 4.54 -23.19 -61.50
N LYS A 234 4.39 -22.68 -62.72
CA LYS A 234 3.45 -21.65 -63.21
C LYS A 234 2.11 -22.24 -63.63
N ASP A 235 1.20 -21.33 -64.00
CA ASP A 235 0.04 -21.45 -64.91
C ASP A 235 -1.24 -22.00 -64.27
N GLN A 236 -2.46 -21.54 -64.56
CA GLN A 236 -3.01 -20.50 -65.45
C GLN A 236 -4.52 -20.32 -65.11
N HIS A 237 -5.04 -19.12 -65.43
CA HIS A 237 -6.37 -18.81 -65.98
C HIS A 237 -7.72 -18.92 -65.21
N ASP A 238 -8.49 -17.84 -65.44
CA ASP A 238 -9.95 -17.67 -65.57
C ASP A 238 -10.86 -17.58 -64.34
N GLN A 239 -12.01 -16.89 -64.40
CA GLN A 239 -12.49 -15.60 -64.93
C GLN A 239 -13.90 -15.45 -64.31
N HIS A 240 -14.38 -14.21 -64.16
CA HIS A 240 -15.79 -13.81 -63.97
C HIS A 240 -16.55 -14.15 -62.66
N SER A 241 -16.96 -13.11 -61.91
CA SER A 241 -18.32 -12.57 -62.05
C SER A 241 -18.51 -11.26 -61.25
N LYS A 242 -19.32 -10.38 -61.84
CA LYS A 242 -19.69 -9.01 -61.48
C LYS A 242 -20.62 -8.97 -60.24
N ASN A 243 -20.59 -7.89 -59.45
CA ASN A 243 -21.68 -6.91 -59.38
C ASN A 243 -21.56 -5.89 -58.22
N SER A 244 -21.58 -4.60 -58.62
CA SER A 244 -22.18 -3.42 -57.98
C SER A 244 -21.83 -3.04 -56.52
N GLU A 245 -20.94 -2.03 -56.39
CA GLU A 245 -20.93 -1.10 -55.25
C GLU A 245 -22.08 -0.08 -55.37
N PRO A 246 -22.73 0.30 -54.26
CA PRO A 246 -23.27 1.64 -54.10
C PRO A 246 -22.32 2.47 -53.23
N THR A 247 -21.86 3.59 -53.78
CA THR A 247 -21.17 4.68 -53.09
C THR A 247 -21.94 5.10 -51.83
N ARG A 248 -21.37 4.87 -50.64
CA ARG A 248 -21.80 5.52 -49.39
C ARG A 248 -20.78 6.57 -48.97
N SER A 249 -21.27 7.80 -48.96
CA SER A 249 -20.63 9.01 -48.45
C SER A 249 -19.84 8.78 -47.16
N ILE A 250 -18.56 9.18 -47.16
CA ILE A 250 -17.71 9.25 -45.98
C ILE A 250 -18.28 10.33 -45.05
N VAL A 251 -18.95 9.91 -43.98
CA VAL A 251 -19.38 10.81 -42.90
C VAL A 251 -18.15 11.14 -42.04
N SER A 252 -17.93 12.43 -41.76
CA SER A 252 -16.77 12.86 -40.97
C SER A 252 -16.84 12.34 -39.52
N PRO A 253 -15.70 12.01 -38.89
CA PRO A 253 -15.67 11.50 -37.51
C PRO A 253 -16.38 12.41 -36.50
N ARG A 254 -16.41 13.73 -36.75
CA ARG A 254 -17.13 14.71 -35.94
C ARG A 254 -18.64 14.46 -35.87
N LYS A 255 -19.29 14.06 -36.97
CA LYS A 255 -20.74 13.80 -37.00
C LYS A 255 -21.12 12.49 -36.31
N ILE A 256 -20.20 11.52 -36.22
CA ILE A 256 -20.43 10.25 -35.49
C ILE A 256 -20.39 10.49 -33.97
N ILE A 257 -19.51 11.38 -33.50
CA ILE A 257 -19.30 11.65 -32.06
C ILE A 257 -20.48 12.41 -31.44
N GLU A 258 -21.23 13.20 -32.21
CA GLU A 258 -22.33 14.02 -31.69
C GLU A 258 -23.59 13.21 -31.30
N SER A 259 -23.81 12.03 -31.88
CA SER A 259 -25.02 11.20 -31.65
C SER A 259 -24.79 9.92 -30.84
N PHE A 260 -23.57 9.64 -30.37
CA PHE A 260 -23.21 8.41 -29.67
C PHE A 260 -23.66 8.44 -28.19
N ASP A 261 -24.58 7.55 -27.81
CA ASP A 261 -25.06 7.38 -26.43
C ASP A 261 -24.42 6.18 -25.70
N PHE A 262 -24.87 5.90 -24.47
CA PHE A 262 -24.33 4.81 -23.65
C PHE A 262 -24.62 3.41 -24.23
N GLU A 263 -25.78 3.20 -24.86
CA GLU A 263 -26.13 1.91 -25.47
C GLU A 263 -25.31 1.68 -26.74
N ASP A 264 -25.10 2.71 -27.54
CA ASP A 264 -24.25 2.67 -28.73
C ASP A 264 -22.78 2.38 -28.37
N TYR A 265 -22.30 2.91 -27.24
CA TYR A 265 -20.96 2.59 -26.73
C TYR A 265 -20.83 1.12 -26.29
N GLN A 266 -21.84 0.57 -25.61
CA GLN A 266 -21.87 -0.87 -25.25
C GLN A 266 -21.91 -1.77 -26.49
N ARG A 267 -22.67 -1.37 -27.53
CA ARG A 267 -22.70 -2.07 -28.84
C ARG A 267 -21.36 -2.00 -29.57
N TYR A 268 -20.69 -0.85 -29.55
CA TYR A 268 -19.35 -0.69 -30.12
C TYR A 268 -18.29 -1.57 -29.41
N GLU A 269 -18.29 -1.59 -28.08
CA GLU A 269 -17.37 -2.42 -27.29
C GLU A 269 -17.61 -3.92 -27.50
N SER A 270 -18.88 -4.36 -27.47
CA SER A 270 -19.23 -5.76 -27.74
C SER A 270 -18.85 -6.20 -29.16
N HIS A 271 -19.04 -5.33 -30.16
CA HIS A 271 -18.62 -5.59 -31.54
C HIS A 271 -17.10 -5.70 -31.70
N ASN A 272 -16.32 -4.89 -30.98
CA ASN A 272 -14.86 -4.96 -30.98
C ASN A 272 -14.31 -6.16 -30.20
N ARG A 273 -14.96 -6.59 -29.11
CA ARG A 273 -14.62 -7.83 -28.38
C ARG A 273 -14.82 -9.09 -29.22
N LEU A 274 -15.85 -9.12 -30.08
CA LEU A 274 -16.11 -10.25 -30.99
C LEU A 274 -15.04 -10.37 -32.10
N ARG A 275 -14.51 -9.24 -32.59
CA ARG A 275 -13.39 -9.26 -33.56
C ARG A 275 -12.10 -9.83 -32.98
N ALA A 276 -11.88 -9.74 -31.68
CA ALA A 276 -10.70 -10.29 -31.00
C ALA A 276 -10.77 -11.80 -30.77
N THR A 277 -11.96 -12.43 -30.89
CA THR A 277 -12.19 -13.84 -30.49
C THR A 277 -12.41 -14.81 -31.65
N GLY A 278 -12.31 -14.34 -32.90
CA GLY A 278 -12.06 -15.20 -34.07
C GLY A 278 -13.07 -15.05 -35.20
N TYR A 279 -12.60 -14.62 -36.37
CA TYR A 279 -12.87 -15.19 -37.69
C TYR A 279 -11.85 -14.62 -38.67
N ARG A 280 -11.11 -15.51 -39.33
CA ARG A 280 -10.14 -15.20 -40.38
C ARG A 280 -10.90 -14.93 -41.67
N THR A 281 -11.21 -13.67 -41.95
CA THR A 281 -11.66 -13.23 -43.29
C THR A 281 -10.63 -12.28 -43.89
N LYS A 282 -10.47 -12.39 -45.21
CA LYS A 282 -9.36 -11.87 -46.02
C LYS A 282 -8.94 -10.44 -45.67
N SER A 283 -7.63 -10.31 -45.55
CA SER A 283 -6.82 -9.10 -45.46
C SER A 283 -7.31 -7.98 -46.41
N THR A 284 -7.95 -6.97 -45.85
CA THR A 284 -7.61 -5.58 -46.18
C THR A 284 -6.86 -5.04 -44.98
N THR A 285 -5.54 -5.05 -45.06
CA THR A 285 -4.66 -4.31 -44.15
C THR A 285 -5.06 -2.85 -44.18
N LEU A 286 -5.91 -2.44 -43.24
CA LEU A 286 -5.82 -1.08 -42.72
C LEU A 286 -4.50 -1.04 -41.94
N PRO A 287 -3.55 -0.18 -42.36
CA PRO A 287 -2.22 -0.15 -41.78
C PRO A 287 -2.32 0.16 -40.30
N ASN A 288 -1.36 -0.33 -39.52
CA ASN A 288 -1.04 0.07 -38.14
C ASN A 288 -1.40 1.55 -37.85
N THR A 289 -2.63 1.83 -37.44
CA THR A 289 -3.01 3.14 -36.91
C THR A 289 -2.97 3.05 -35.40
N ARG A 290 -1.82 3.47 -34.87
CA ARG A 290 -1.51 4.09 -33.57
C ARG A 290 -2.58 3.95 -32.46
N PRO A 291 -2.19 3.56 -31.22
CA PRO A 291 -3.04 3.60 -30.01
C PRO A 291 -3.83 4.90 -29.79
N THR A 292 -3.42 5.98 -30.45
CA THR A 292 -4.02 7.31 -30.34
C THR A 292 -5.45 7.39 -30.88
N ALA A 293 -5.80 6.78 -32.02
CA ALA A 293 -7.14 6.99 -32.61
C ALA A 293 -8.26 6.31 -31.80
N ASP A 294 -8.02 5.07 -31.35
CA ASP A 294 -8.96 4.32 -30.50
C ASP A 294 -9.12 5.01 -29.14
N LEU A 295 -8.01 5.45 -28.53
CA LEU A 295 -8.04 6.19 -27.27
C LEU A 295 -8.83 7.51 -27.40
N GLN A 296 -8.67 8.27 -28.49
CA GLN A 296 -9.40 9.55 -28.66
C GLN A 296 -10.92 9.36 -28.69
N ILE A 297 -11.43 8.29 -29.31
CA ILE A 297 -12.87 7.97 -29.31
C ILE A 297 -13.36 7.69 -27.89
N HIS A 298 -12.63 6.86 -27.15
CA HIS A 298 -12.95 6.50 -25.78
C HIS A 298 -12.91 7.71 -24.84
N LEU A 299 -11.92 8.59 -25.01
CA LEU A 299 -11.81 9.83 -24.24
C LEU A 299 -12.99 10.77 -24.52
N ALA A 300 -13.38 10.95 -25.78
CA ALA A 300 -14.51 11.80 -26.16
C ALA A 300 -15.85 11.30 -25.57
N VAL A 301 -16.07 9.97 -25.57
CA VAL A 301 -17.24 9.38 -24.91
C VAL A 301 -17.16 9.57 -23.40
N ALA A 302 -16.01 9.27 -22.79
CA ALA A 302 -15.82 9.40 -21.35
C ALA A 302 -16.02 10.83 -20.83
N GLN A 303 -15.71 11.85 -21.62
CA GLN A 303 -16.01 13.26 -21.30
C GLN A 303 -17.51 13.51 -21.17
N LYS A 304 -18.36 12.83 -21.95
CA LYS A 304 -19.81 13.00 -21.94
C LYS A 304 -20.48 12.20 -20.82
N ILE A 305 -20.10 10.94 -20.65
CA ILE A 305 -20.82 10.01 -19.76
C ILE A 305 -20.14 9.78 -18.41
N GLY A 306 -18.88 10.20 -18.26
CA GLY A 306 -18.10 9.98 -17.02
C GLY A 306 -17.72 8.52 -16.78
N VAL A 307 -17.70 7.70 -17.83
CA VAL A 307 -17.28 6.28 -17.78
C VAL A 307 -16.24 6.06 -18.87
N LEU A 308 -15.10 5.48 -18.50
CA LEU A 308 -14.07 5.05 -19.43
C LEU A 308 -13.77 3.58 -19.19
N GLN A 309 -13.97 2.77 -20.23
CA GLN A 309 -13.54 1.38 -20.25
C GLN A 309 -12.44 1.23 -21.29
N PHE A 310 -11.27 0.78 -20.84
CA PHE A 310 -10.10 0.61 -21.70
C PHE A 310 -9.33 -0.65 -21.30
N ASP A 311 -10.09 -1.74 -21.18
CA ASP A 311 -9.65 -3.06 -20.77
C ASP A 311 -8.93 -3.80 -21.92
N GLN A 312 -7.99 -4.69 -21.60
CA GLN A 312 -7.32 -5.59 -22.56
C GLN A 312 -6.60 -4.89 -23.73
N LYS A 313 -6.11 -3.66 -23.51
CA LYS A 313 -5.39 -2.86 -24.52
C LYS A 313 -3.86 -3.03 -24.45
N ASN A 314 -3.37 -3.99 -23.68
CA ASN A 314 -1.93 -4.24 -23.47
C ASN A 314 -1.15 -3.02 -22.94
N LEU A 315 -1.81 -2.11 -22.23
CA LEU A 315 -1.19 -0.89 -21.72
C LEU A 315 -0.13 -1.21 -20.67
N LYS A 316 1.07 -0.65 -20.82
CA LYS A 316 2.12 -0.72 -19.79
C LYS A 316 2.01 0.40 -18.75
N GLU A 317 1.39 1.51 -19.14
CA GLU A 317 1.19 2.69 -18.33
C GLU A 317 -0.20 3.28 -18.64
N ILE A 318 -0.70 4.11 -17.72
CA ILE A 318 -1.97 4.83 -17.91
C ILE A 318 -1.68 6.09 -18.75
N PRO A 319 -2.28 6.24 -19.94
CA PRO A 319 -2.13 7.45 -20.75
C PRO A 319 -2.49 8.72 -19.96
N PRO A 320 -1.64 9.77 -19.96
CA PRO A 320 -1.89 11.00 -19.21
C PRO A 320 -3.22 11.69 -19.54
N GLU A 321 -3.72 11.50 -20.76
CA GLU A 321 -4.99 12.06 -21.23
C GLU A 321 -6.19 11.54 -20.43
N ILE A 322 -6.11 10.30 -19.92
CA ILE A 322 -7.16 9.74 -19.04
C ILE A 322 -7.23 10.53 -17.74
N CYS A 323 -6.10 10.95 -17.19
CA CYS A 323 -6.02 11.71 -15.94
C CYS A 323 -6.58 13.14 -16.08
N SER A 324 -6.80 13.62 -17.31
CA SER A 324 -7.40 14.93 -17.59
C SER A 324 -8.95 14.91 -17.57
N LEU A 325 -9.56 13.72 -17.46
CA LEU A 325 -11.01 13.55 -17.44
C LEU A 325 -11.61 13.85 -16.05
N SER A 326 -11.64 15.11 -15.64
CA SER A 326 -12.11 15.52 -14.29
C SER A 326 -13.54 15.10 -13.94
N GLY A 327 -14.40 14.89 -14.95
CA GLY A 327 -15.77 14.40 -14.80
C GLY A 327 -15.91 12.88 -14.63
N LEU A 328 -14.81 12.12 -14.68
CA LEU A 328 -14.85 10.66 -14.68
C LEU A 328 -15.30 10.10 -13.32
N ARG A 329 -16.32 9.23 -13.37
CA ARG A 329 -16.91 8.52 -12.23
C ARG A 329 -16.55 7.05 -12.21
N THR A 330 -16.34 6.44 -13.37
CA THR A 330 -15.91 5.04 -13.50
C THR A 330 -14.74 4.93 -14.45
N LEU A 331 -13.65 4.31 -14.00
CA LEU A 331 -12.47 4.00 -14.79
C LEU A 331 -12.19 2.50 -14.74
N SER A 332 -12.20 1.85 -15.90
CA SER A 332 -11.83 0.45 -16.05
C SER A 332 -10.61 0.32 -16.95
N LEU A 333 -9.57 -0.32 -16.41
CA LEU A 333 -8.28 -0.59 -17.06
C LEU A 333 -7.85 -2.05 -16.82
N ASN A 334 -8.82 -2.95 -16.77
CA ASN A 334 -8.61 -4.35 -16.43
C ASN A 334 -7.78 -5.08 -17.48
N SER A 335 -7.07 -6.12 -17.06
CA SER A 335 -6.35 -7.03 -17.97
C SER A 335 -5.38 -6.31 -18.90
N ASN A 336 -4.70 -5.29 -18.38
CA ASN A 336 -3.59 -4.61 -19.04
C ASN A 336 -2.25 -5.11 -18.44
N LYS A 337 -1.16 -4.39 -18.68
CA LYS A 337 0.18 -4.69 -18.18
C LYS A 337 0.71 -3.52 -17.33
N ILE A 338 -0.19 -2.80 -16.66
CA ILE A 338 0.15 -1.60 -15.89
C ILE A 338 0.96 -2.00 -14.66
N GLN A 339 2.13 -1.39 -14.49
CA GLN A 339 3.02 -1.65 -13.35
C GLN A 339 2.90 -0.57 -12.26
N LEU A 340 2.63 0.67 -12.67
CA LEU A 340 2.58 1.83 -11.79
C LEU A 340 1.37 2.71 -12.14
N LEU A 341 0.74 3.29 -11.13
CA LEU A 341 -0.26 4.33 -11.32
C LEU A 341 0.41 5.72 -11.32
N PRO A 342 0.08 6.62 -12.25
CA PRO A 342 0.62 7.97 -12.25
C PRO A 342 0.01 8.81 -11.12
N ASN A 343 0.79 9.70 -10.54
CA ASN A 343 0.32 10.64 -9.50
C ASN A 343 -0.83 11.52 -9.99
N ASP A 344 -0.92 11.77 -11.29
CA ASP A 344 -1.96 12.55 -11.92
C ASP A 344 -3.35 11.92 -11.85
N LEU A 345 -3.46 10.64 -11.49
CA LEU A 345 -4.75 10.00 -11.22
C LEU A 345 -5.51 10.70 -10.08
N ARG A 346 -4.80 11.43 -9.21
CA ARG A 346 -5.37 12.30 -8.17
C ARG A 346 -6.33 13.37 -8.72
N LYS A 347 -6.23 13.72 -10.01
CA LYS A 347 -7.09 14.71 -10.67
C LYS A 347 -8.51 14.20 -10.88
N LEU A 348 -8.73 12.88 -10.82
CA LEU A 348 -10.02 12.23 -11.00
C LEU A 348 -10.86 12.27 -9.70
N VAL A 349 -11.08 13.47 -9.15
CA VAL A 349 -11.71 13.69 -7.84
C VAL A 349 -13.17 13.23 -7.76
N ASN A 350 -13.79 12.94 -8.90
CA ASN A 350 -15.18 12.45 -8.99
C ASN A 350 -15.28 10.93 -9.12
N LEU A 351 -14.15 10.22 -9.10
CA LEU A 351 -14.11 8.78 -9.34
C LEU A 351 -14.78 8.03 -8.19
N LYS A 352 -15.77 7.20 -8.55
CA LYS A 352 -16.50 6.30 -7.66
C LYS A 352 -16.04 4.85 -7.82
N ASN A 353 -15.73 4.45 -9.05
CA ASN A 353 -15.36 3.08 -9.36
C ASN A 353 -14.02 3.04 -10.09
N LEU A 354 -13.06 2.29 -9.55
CA LEU A 354 -11.76 2.07 -10.16
C LEU A 354 -11.48 0.58 -10.30
N PHE A 355 -11.35 0.12 -11.54
CA PHE A 355 -11.10 -1.28 -11.87
C PHE A 355 -9.73 -1.45 -12.52
N LEU A 356 -8.83 -2.16 -11.84
CA LEU A 356 -7.44 -2.39 -12.21
C LEU A 356 -7.07 -3.87 -12.09
N LYS A 357 -8.04 -4.78 -12.21
CA LYS A 357 -7.81 -6.21 -12.03
C LYS A 357 -6.87 -6.78 -13.11
N TYR A 358 -6.12 -7.83 -12.78
CA TYR A 358 -5.23 -8.53 -13.70
C TYR A 358 -4.24 -7.57 -14.41
N ASN A 359 -3.54 -6.76 -13.62
CA ASN A 359 -2.42 -5.93 -14.06
C ASN A 359 -1.11 -6.42 -13.39
N GLN A 360 -0.04 -5.63 -13.44
CA GLN A 360 1.27 -5.97 -12.87
C GLN A 360 1.65 -4.97 -11.75
N ILE A 361 0.66 -4.45 -11.03
CA ILE A 361 0.87 -3.38 -10.06
C ILE A 361 1.56 -3.94 -8.82
N GLU A 362 2.76 -3.44 -8.52
CA GLU A 362 3.55 -3.85 -7.36
C GLU A 362 3.32 -2.95 -6.14
N SER A 363 3.06 -1.67 -6.38
CA SER A 363 2.81 -0.68 -5.34
C SER A 363 1.82 0.39 -5.79
N LEU A 364 1.19 1.04 -4.82
CA LEU A 364 0.22 2.11 -5.04
C LEU A 364 0.80 3.43 -4.52
N PRO A 365 0.75 4.52 -5.31
CA PRO A 365 1.25 5.82 -4.86
C PRO A 365 0.35 6.38 -3.75
N SER A 366 0.92 6.80 -2.63
CA SER A 366 0.17 7.36 -1.50
C SER A 366 -0.69 8.57 -1.89
N ILE A 367 -0.15 9.46 -2.73
CA ILE A 367 -0.73 10.76 -3.07
C ILE A 367 -2.13 10.69 -3.69
N ILE A 368 -2.44 9.63 -4.44
CA ILE A 368 -3.75 9.52 -5.11
C ILE A 368 -4.87 9.23 -4.10
N PHE A 369 -4.54 8.66 -2.94
CA PHE A 369 -5.52 8.35 -1.89
C PHE A 369 -5.54 9.40 -0.77
N THR A 370 -4.57 10.32 -0.73
CA THR A 370 -4.54 11.43 0.24
C THR A 370 -5.62 12.46 -0.10
N HIS A 371 -6.86 12.24 0.34
CA HIS A 371 -8.05 13.10 0.16
C HIS A 371 -8.56 13.32 -1.28
N HIS A 372 -7.85 12.89 -2.32
CA HIS A 372 -8.22 13.13 -3.71
C HIS A 372 -9.33 12.20 -4.20
N LEU A 373 -9.14 10.88 -4.09
CA LEU A 373 -10.14 9.87 -4.46
C LEU A 373 -11.14 9.61 -3.32
N SER A 374 -11.59 10.67 -2.63
CA SER A 374 -12.46 10.58 -1.45
C SER A 374 -13.90 10.14 -1.75
N LYS A 375 -14.31 10.08 -3.02
CA LYS A 375 -15.62 9.59 -3.48
C LYS A 375 -15.61 8.12 -3.93
N LEU A 376 -14.47 7.43 -3.80
CA LEU A 376 -14.32 6.07 -4.30
C LEU A 376 -15.17 5.10 -3.47
N GLU A 377 -16.12 4.43 -4.12
CA GLU A 377 -17.03 3.45 -3.53
C GLU A 377 -16.60 2.00 -3.82
N ILE A 378 -16.02 1.75 -5.01
CA ILE A 378 -15.58 0.42 -5.45
C ILE A 378 -14.14 0.48 -5.98
N LEU A 379 -13.27 -0.36 -5.41
CA LEU A 379 -11.88 -0.52 -5.85
C LEU A 379 -11.55 -1.99 -6.09
N GLN A 380 -11.24 -2.34 -7.34
CA GLN A 380 -10.78 -3.68 -7.72
C GLN A 380 -9.31 -3.66 -8.11
N LEU A 381 -8.49 -4.36 -7.32
CA LEU A 381 -7.05 -4.50 -7.46
C LEU A 381 -6.63 -5.98 -7.52
N ASN A 382 -7.57 -6.89 -7.76
CA ASN A 382 -7.30 -8.31 -7.73
C ASN A 382 -6.43 -8.79 -8.90
N GLY A 383 -5.60 -9.80 -8.67
CA GLY A 383 -4.68 -10.31 -9.70
C GLY A 383 -3.56 -9.33 -10.04
N ASN A 384 -2.97 -8.71 -9.01
CA ASN A 384 -1.79 -7.83 -9.13
C ASN A 384 -0.64 -8.42 -8.29
N LEU A 385 0.39 -7.63 -8.04
CA LEU A 385 1.60 -8.05 -7.31
C LEU A 385 1.73 -7.37 -5.94
N LEU A 386 0.65 -6.77 -5.43
CA LEU A 386 0.66 -5.97 -4.19
C LEU A 386 1.01 -6.82 -2.98
N CYS A 387 1.90 -6.32 -2.13
CA CYS A 387 2.20 -6.92 -0.82
C CYS A 387 1.87 -5.99 0.36
N SER A 388 1.52 -4.73 0.10
CA SER A 388 1.16 -3.71 1.09
C SER A 388 0.17 -2.70 0.50
N LEU A 389 -0.43 -1.87 1.37
CA LEU A 389 -1.24 -0.72 0.99
C LEU A 389 -0.68 0.54 1.66
N PRO A 390 -0.70 1.71 1.00
CA PRO A 390 -0.25 2.95 1.62
C PRO A 390 -1.23 3.38 2.72
N ALA A 391 -0.71 4.04 3.77
CA ALA A 391 -1.51 4.49 4.91
C ALA A 391 -2.64 5.46 4.52
N SER A 392 -2.49 6.16 3.39
CA SER A 392 -3.52 7.04 2.82
C SER A 392 -4.81 6.32 2.40
N PHE A 393 -4.84 4.98 2.35
CA PHE A 393 -6.09 4.21 2.21
C PHE A 393 -7.09 4.53 3.33
N SER A 394 -6.61 4.89 4.53
CA SER A 394 -7.47 5.29 5.65
C SER A 394 -8.38 6.49 5.34
N TYR A 395 -8.07 7.29 4.31
CA TYR A 395 -8.89 8.41 3.87
C TYR A 395 -10.02 8.02 2.91
N LEU A 396 -10.08 6.76 2.44
CA LEU A 396 -11.14 6.27 1.55
C LEU A 396 -12.41 5.91 2.33
N THR A 397 -12.90 6.85 3.13
CA THR A 397 -14.01 6.63 4.06
C THR A 397 -15.34 6.34 3.35
N THR A 398 -15.46 6.58 2.05
CA THR A 398 -16.66 6.23 1.25
C THR A 398 -16.59 4.85 0.60
N LEU A 399 -15.46 4.15 0.72
CA LEU A 399 -15.22 2.86 0.08
C LEU A 399 -16.13 1.79 0.68
N LYS A 400 -16.92 1.14 -0.18
CA LYS A 400 -17.88 0.08 0.17
C LYS A 400 -17.38 -1.30 -0.23
N GLN A 401 -16.62 -1.39 -1.33
CA GLN A 401 -16.13 -2.68 -1.83
C GLN A 401 -14.65 -2.57 -2.19
N LEU A 402 -13.86 -3.49 -1.64
CA LEU A 402 -12.43 -3.58 -1.90
C LEU A 402 -12.07 -5.02 -2.23
N ASN A 403 -11.58 -5.24 -3.46
CA ASN A 403 -11.07 -6.54 -3.88
C ASN A 403 -9.55 -6.51 -4.06
N LEU A 404 -8.86 -7.24 -3.19
CA LEU A 404 -7.42 -7.44 -3.14
C LEU A 404 -7.03 -8.90 -3.35
N SER A 405 -7.95 -9.74 -3.83
CA SER A 405 -7.69 -11.16 -4.04
C SER A 405 -6.58 -11.40 -5.06
N LYS A 406 -5.91 -12.57 -5.01
CA LYS A 406 -4.84 -12.93 -5.95
C LYS A 406 -3.71 -11.89 -5.98
N ASN A 407 -3.19 -11.53 -4.81
CA ASN A 407 -2.04 -10.64 -4.62
C ASN A 407 -0.97 -11.36 -3.75
N ASN A 408 -0.01 -10.61 -3.21
CA ASN A 408 1.12 -11.12 -2.43
C ASN A 408 1.04 -10.71 -0.94
N PHE A 409 -0.15 -10.43 -0.39
CA PHE A 409 -0.30 -10.05 1.02
C PHE A 409 0.03 -11.24 1.95
N ILE A 410 0.88 -11.00 2.95
CA ILE A 410 1.28 -11.99 3.97
C ILE A 410 0.51 -11.78 5.29
N THR A 411 -0.08 -10.59 5.46
CA THR A 411 -0.91 -10.20 6.60
C THR A 411 -2.09 -9.37 6.11
N ILE A 412 -3.13 -9.26 6.93
CA ILE A 412 -4.23 -8.32 6.67
C ILE A 412 -3.66 -6.89 6.81
N PRO A 413 -3.71 -6.05 5.76
CA PRO A 413 -3.02 -4.75 5.79
C PRO A 413 -3.71 -3.78 6.76
N ARG A 414 -2.98 -3.17 7.70
CA ARG A 414 -3.59 -2.26 8.70
C ARG A 414 -4.36 -1.07 8.10
N ALA A 415 -4.00 -0.63 6.90
CA ALA A 415 -4.64 0.52 6.27
C ALA A 415 -6.14 0.33 6.01
N ILE A 416 -6.64 -0.92 5.90
CA ILE A 416 -8.07 -1.20 5.72
C ILE A 416 -8.87 -1.20 7.03
N LEU A 417 -8.22 -1.24 8.20
CA LEU A 417 -8.89 -1.23 9.51
C LEU A 417 -9.60 0.10 9.80
N TYR A 418 -9.26 1.16 9.07
CA TYR A 418 -9.86 2.50 9.23
C TYR A 418 -10.98 2.78 8.21
N LEU A 419 -11.34 1.81 7.37
CA LEU A 419 -12.37 1.97 6.35
C LEU A 419 -13.77 1.70 6.93
N THR A 420 -14.34 2.73 7.56
CA THR A 420 -15.57 2.60 8.35
C THR A 420 -16.83 2.23 7.54
N ASN A 421 -16.88 2.53 6.24
CA ASN A 421 -18.03 2.19 5.38
C ASN A 421 -17.82 0.94 4.50
N LEU A 422 -16.73 0.18 4.70
CA LEU A 422 -16.38 -0.93 3.84
C LEU A 422 -17.31 -2.13 4.06
N GLN A 423 -18.18 -2.46 3.13
CA GLN A 423 -19.13 -3.57 3.27
C GLN A 423 -18.50 -4.91 2.94
N VAL A 424 -17.77 -4.98 1.82
CA VAL A 424 -17.20 -6.23 1.29
C VAL A 424 -15.69 -6.07 1.10
N LEU A 425 -14.95 -6.97 1.73
CA LEU A 425 -13.51 -7.09 1.61
C LEU A 425 -13.11 -8.48 1.15
N ASP A 426 -12.46 -8.55 -0.01
CA ASP A 426 -11.92 -9.79 -0.56
C ASP A 426 -10.39 -9.80 -0.52
N LEU A 427 -9.84 -10.65 0.34
CA LEU A 427 -8.41 -10.91 0.51
C LEU A 427 -8.06 -12.37 0.12
N SER A 428 -8.95 -13.05 -0.61
CA SER A 428 -8.74 -14.45 -0.98
C SER A 428 -7.53 -14.66 -1.91
N ALA A 429 -6.99 -15.88 -1.97
CA ALA A 429 -5.85 -16.22 -2.84
C ALA A 429 -4.62 -15.30 -2.61
N ASN A 430 -4.32 -15.01 -1.34
CA ASN A 430 -3.10 -14.32 -0.91
C ASN A 430 -2.19 -15.31 -0.14
N ARG A 431 -1.26 -14.81 0.67
CA ARG A 431 -0.34 -15.61 1.49
C ARG A 431 -0.50 -15.29 2.98
N ILE A 432 -1.71 -14.89 3.40
CA ILE A 432 -2.00 -14.48 4.78
C ILE A 432 -1.86 -15.68 5.71
N GLN A 433 -1.08 -15.53 6.79
CA GLN A 433 -0.70 -16.65 7.68
C GLN A 433 -1.51 -16.73 8.97
N GLU A 434 -2.12 -15.61 9.39
CA GLU A 434 -2.88 -15.51 10.63
C GLU A 434 -3.89 -14.36 10.56
N ILE A 435 -4.93 -14.44 11.39
CA ILE A 435 -5.79 -13.31 11.74
C ILE A 435 -5.39 -12.86 13.15
N ASN A 436 -4.81 -11.66 13.25
CA ASN A 436 -4.26 -11.14 14.51
C ASN A 436 -5.29 -10.32 15.31
N ASP A 437 -4.89 -9.83 16.48
CA ASP A 437 -5.74 -9.08 17.41
C ASP A 437 -6.30 -7.77 16.84
N ASP A 438 -5.60 -7.15 15.90
CA ASP A 438 -6.00 -5.90 15.24
C ASP A 438 -7.30 -6.06 14.42
N ILE A 439 -7.72 -7.30 14.15
CA ILE A 439 -8.97 -7.58 13.43
C ILE A 439 -10.20 -6.97 14.11
N GLU A 440 -10.17 -6.73 15.42
CA GLU A 440 -11.29 -6.12 16.16
C GLU A 440 -11.68 -4.72 15.64
N PHE A 441 -10.76 -4.02 14.98
CA PHE A 441 -10.99 -2.71 14.39
C PHE A 441 -11.60 -2.79 12.98
N LEU A 442 -11.65 -3.96 12.36
CA LEU A 442 -12.16 -4.11 11.00
C LEU A 442 -13.68 -3.95 10.97
N GLU A 443 -14.14 -2.92 10.27
CA GLU A 443 -15.56 -2.63 10.08
C GLU A 443 -16.07 -3.10 8.72
N VAL A 444 -16.31 -4.42 8.58
CA VAL A 444 -16.86 -5.03 7.35
C VAL A 444 -18.07 -5.92 7.60
N ASP A 445 -18.94 -6.06 6.61
CA ASP A 445 -20.05 -7.03 6.65
C ASP A 445 -19.61 -8.41 6.17
N GLU A 446 -18.75 -8.45 5.15
CA GLU A 446 -18.22 -9.68 4.56
C GLU A 446 -16.70 -9.61 4.42
N LEU A 447 -16.01 -10.60 5.00
CA LEU A 447 -14.58 -10.82 4.88
C LEU A 447 -14.31 -12.17 4.20
N ASN A 448 -13.71 -12.13 3.01
CA ASN A 448 -13.27 -13.33 2.30
C ASN A 448 -11.75 -13.51 2.44
N LEU A 449 -11.34 -14.59 3.09
CA LEU A 449 -9.95 -15.00 3.31
C LEU A 449 -9.67 -16.39 2.73
N ASN A 450 -10.51 -16.88 1.82
CA ASN A 450 -10.33 -18.20 1.20
C ASN A 450 -8.97 -18.33 0.50
N ASN A 451 -8.44 -19.54 0.40
CA ASN A 451 -7.20 -19.84 -0.31
C ASN A 451 -6.01 -19.00 0.21
N ASN A 452 -5.83 -18.94 1.53
CA ASN A 452 -4.68 -18.31 2.17
C ASN A 452 -3.84 -19.38 2.90
N GLN A 453 -3.00 -18.98 3.85
CA GLN A 453 -2.16 -19.86 4.65
C GLN A 453 -2.48 -19.73 6.15
N ILE A 454 -3.72 -19.35 6.48
CA ILE A 454 -4.11 -18.99 7.84
C ILE A 454 -4.08 -20.23 8.70
N SER A 455 -3.23 -20.23 9.72
CA SER A 455 -3.14 -21.34 10.69
C SER A 455 -3.68 -20.99 12.07
N GLN A 456 -3.87 -19.69 12.35
CA GLN A 456 -4.34 -19.17 13.64
C GLN A 456 -5.36 -18.04 13.45
N ILE A 457 -6.35 -18.00 14.33
CA ILE A 457 -7.37 -16.94 14.39
C ILE A 457 -7.39 -16.36 15.80
N SER A 458 -7.18 -15.06 15.93
CA SER A 458 -7.32 -14.35 17.20
C SER A 458 -8.75 -14.43 17.73
N THR A 459 -8.89 -14.56 19.05
CA THR A 459 -10.18 -14.46 19.75
C THR A 459 -10.85 -13.10 19.56
N ASN A 460 -10.09 -12.04 19.24
CA ASN A 460 -10.62 -10.69 18.99
C ASN A 460 -11.51 -10.61 17.74
N ILE A 461 -11.52 -11.62 16.87
CA ILE A 461 -12.45 -11.69 15.75
C ILE A 461 -13.92 -11.62 16.22
N SER A 462 -14.22 -12.09 17.43
CA SER A 462 -15.58 -12.01 18.00
C SER A 462 -16.00 -10.58 18.34
N LYS A 463 -15.05 -9.64 18.46
CA LYS A 463 -15.33 -8.22 18.74
C LYS A 463 -15.64 -7.41 17.48
N CYS A 464 -15.50 -7.99 16.29
CA CYS A 464 -15.83 -7.33 15.03
C CYS A 464 -17.34 -7.04 14.98
N LYS A 465 -17.72 -5.79 15.24
CA LYS A 465 -19.13 -5.42 15.46
C LYS A 465 -20.03 -5.61 14.25
N ARG A 466 -19.45 -5.59 13.03
CA ARG A 466 -20.22 -5.64 11.78
C ARG A 466 -20.04 -6.92 10.97
N LEU A 467 -19.09 -7.78 11.33
CA LEU A 467 -18.70 -8.95 10.54
C LEU A 467 -19.76 -10.04 10.59
N LYS A 468 -20.47 -10.24 9.48
CA LYS A 468 -21.58 -11.20 9.37
C LYS A 468 -21.16 -12.47 8.63
N ILE A 469 -20.34 -12.31 7.60
CA ILE A 469 -19.91 -13.37 6.71
C ILE A 469 -18.38 -13.45 6.77
N LEU A 470 -17.86 -14.59 7.18
CA LEU A 470 -16.43 -14.88 7.24
C LEU A 470 -16.14 -16.14 6.42
N ARG A 471 -15.32 -15.99 5.38
CA ARG A 471 -14.91 -17.12 4.54
C ARG A 471 -13.45 -17.47 4.76
N LEU A 472 -13.19 -18.71 5.15
CA LEU A 472 -11.88 -19.25 5.52
C LEU A 472 -11.58 -20.60 4.83
N ASP A 473 -12.26 -20.90 3.73
CA ASP A 473 -12.04 -22.14 2.99
C ASP A 473 -10.60 -22.22 2.46
N ASN A 474 -10.07 -23.44 2.36
CA ASN A 474 -8.74 -23.74 1.84
C ASN A 474 -7.64 -22.92 2.54
N ASN A 475 -7.54 -23.09 3.86
CA ASN A 475 -6.51 -22.49 4.70
C ASN A 475 -5.73 -23.60 5.44
N LYS A 476 -5.02 -23.23 6.50
CA LYS A 476 -4.17 -24.11 7.31
C LYS A 476 -4.69 -24.23 8.75
N LEU A 477 -5.99 -24.02 8.97
CA LEU A 477 -6.58 -24.03 10.29
C LEU A 477 -6.63 -25.47 10.82
N LYS A 478 -6.30 -25.62 12.09
CA LYS A 478 -6.62 -26.83 12.85
C LYS A 478 -7.85 -26.56 13.70
N LEU A 479 -8.45 -27.63 14.25
CA LEU A 479 -9.68 -27.51 15.03
C LEU A 479 -9.49 -26.60 16.25
N GLU A 480 -8.35 -26.72 16.94
CA GLU A 480 -7.98 -25.90 18.10
C GLU A 480 -7.73 -24.42 17.76
N SER A 481 -7.50 -24.10 16.48
CA SER A 481 -7.30 -22.73 16.02
C SER A 481 -8.60 -21.95 15.85
N ILE A 482 -9.77 -22.62 15.93
CA ILE A 482 -11.07 -21.95 15.87
C ILE A 482 -11.43 -21.47 17.29
N PRO A 483 -11.43 -20.16 17.56
CA PRO A 483 -11.75 -19.66 18.89
C PRO A 483 -13.23 -19.88 19.21
N THR A 484 -13.51 -20.40 20.41
CA THR A 484 -14.89 -20.57 20.91
C THR A 484 -15.65 -19.24 20.95
N SER A 485 -14.95 -18.12 21.15
CA SER A 485 -15.54 -16.77 21.09
C SER A 485 -16.11 -16.41 19.71
N LEU A 486 -15.52 -16.91 18.61
CA LEU A 486 -16.07 -16.74 17.26
C LEU A 486 -17.41 -17.48 17.13
N LEU A 487 -17.53 -18.66 17.74
CA LEU A 487 -18.75 -19.46 17.66
C LEU A 487 -19.81 -19.05 18.66
N LYS A 488 -19.45 -18.53 19.85
CA LYS A 488 -20.42 -18.13 20.89
C LYS A 488 -20.77 -16.65 20.89
N ASN A 489 -19.77 -15.77 20.73
CA ASN A 489 -19.87 -14.36 21.08
C ASN A 489 -19.71 -13.40 19.89
N SER A 490 -19.69 -13.91 18.65
CA SER A 490 -19.53 -13.08 17.46
C SER A 490 -20.86 -12.77 16.76
N THR A 491 -20.81 -11.77 15.88
CA THR A 491 -21.88 -11.41 14.94
C THR A 491 -21.88 -12.27 13.67
N VAL A 492 -20.86 -13.13 13.49
CA VAL A 492 -20.74 -14.01 12.33
C VAL A 492 -21.84 -15.06 12.38
N PHE A 493 -22.69 -15.04 11.36
CA PHE A 493 -23.73 -16.04 11.17
C PHE A 493 -23.45 -16.95 9.97
N GLN A 494 -22.57 -16.55 9.04
CA GLN A 494 -22.14 -17.39 7.92
C GLN A 494 -20.63 -17.55 7.97
N LEU A 495 -20.19 -18.75 8.34
CA LEU A 495 -18.79 -19.14 8.44
C LEU A 495 -18.51 -20.28 7.47
N SER A 496 -17.49 -20.13 6.61
CA SER A 496 -17.01 -21.21 5.75
C SER A 496 -15.58 -21.59 6.11
N VAL A 497 -15.33 -22.88 6.35
CA VAL A 497 -14.04 -23.41 6.85
C VAL A 497 -13.62 -24.68 6.11
N ASN A 498 -14.19 -24.95 4.94
CA ASN A 498 -13.95 -26.19 4.20
C ASN A 498 -12.51 -26.24 3.67
N GLY A 499 -11.92 -27.43 3.58
CA GLY A 499 -10.55 -27.58 3.07
C GLY A 499 -9.46 -27.07 4.02
N ASN A 500 -9.73 -27.06 5.33
CA ASN A 500 -8.72 -26.87 6.38
C ASN A 500 -8.22 -28.23 6.91
N PHE A 501 -7.35 -28.24 7.92
CA PHE A 501 -6.80 -29.48 8.51
C PHE A 501 -7.74 -30.15 9.52
N PHE A 502 -9.03 -30.19 9.19
CA PHE A 502 -10.07 -30.92 9.92
C PHE A 502 -11.25 -31.18 8.99
N GLU A 503 -12.02 -32.22 9.29
CA GLU A 503 -13.25 -32.55 8.58
C GLU A 503 -14.44 -31.74 9.12
N GLU A 504 -15.47 -31.55 8.28
CA GLU A 504 -16.69 -30.82 8.66
C GLU A 504 -17.41 -31.46 9.86
N THR A 505 -17.39 -32.79 9.96
CA THR A 505 -17.94 -33.55 11.09
C THR A 505 -17.22 -33.24 12.40
N GLN A 506 -15.91 -32.99 12.36
CA GLN A 506 -15.13 -32.60 13.53
C GLN A 506 -15.44 -31.16 13.94
N PHE A 507 -15.69 -30.28 12.97
CA PHE A 507 -16.05 -28.89 13.21
C PHE A 507 -17.39 -28.75 13.96
N GLN A 508 -18.35 -29.63 13.67
CA GLN A 508 -19.65 -29.68 14.37
C GLN A 508 -19.51 -30.01 15.88
N LEU A 509 -18.40 -30.62 16.30
CA LEU A 509 -18.13 -30.97 17.69
C LEU A 509 -17.41 -29.87 18.48
N VAL A 510 -17.04 -28.75 17.82
CA VAL A 510 -16.33 -27.65 18.48
C VAL A 510 -17.24 -26.94 19.48
N GLU A 511 -16.70 -26.63 20.65
CA GLU A 511 -17.43 -25.92 21.69
C GLU A 511 -17.99 -24.58 21.16
N GLY A 512 -19.31 -24.40 21.26
CA GLY A 512 -20.02 -23.22 20.75
C GLY A 512 -20.61 -23.37 19.35
N TYR A 513 -20.41 -24.52 18.67
CA TYR A 513 -21.03 -24.78 17.36
C TYR A 513 -22.55 -24.61 17.40
N ASP A 514 -23.24 -25.13 18.44
CA ASP A 514 -24.69 -24.99 18.59
C ASP A 514 -25.15 -23.51 18.65
N ASP A 515 -24.35 -22.63 19.25
CA ASP A 515 -24.62 -21.19 19.28
C ASP A 515 -24.50 -20.59 17.88
N TYR A 516 -23.46 -20.99 17.13
CA TYR A 516 -23.28 -20.59 15.75
C TYR A 516 -24.40 -21.13 14.84
N GLU A 517 -24.75 -22.41 14.94
CA GLU A 517 -25.78 -23.06 14.11
C GLU A 517 -27.16 -22.41 14.31
N ARG A 518 -27.51 -22.08 15.56
CA ARG A 518 -28.72 -21.31 15.87
C ARG A 518 -28.70 -19.93 15.21
N ARG A 519 -27.56 -19.23 15.24
CA ARG A 519 -27.40 -17.93 14.54
C ARG A 519 -27.49 -18.08 13.02
N TYR A 520 -26.86 -19.09 12.43
CA TYR A 520 -26.90 -19.38 10.99
C TYR A 520 -28.34 -19.64 10.53
N THR A 521 -29.04 -20.58 11.17
CA THR A 521 -30.41 -20.99 10.82
C THR A 521 -31.40 -19.84 10.95
N THR A 522 -31.29 -19.05 12.02
CA THR A 522 -32.16 -17.88 12.24
C THR A 522 -32.00 -16.84 11.13
N ASN A 523 -30.76 -16.59 10.68
CA ASN A 523 -30.50 -15.62 9.62
C ASN A 523 -30.86 -16.14 8.22
N GLN A 524 -30.71 -17.44 7.95
CA GLN A 524 -31.18 -18.04 6.69
C GLN A 524 -32.69 -17.87 6.53
N ARG A 525 -33.48 -18.21 7.56
CA ARG A 525 -34.94 -18.01 7.55
C ARG A 525 -35.34 -16.55 7.30
N LYS A 526 -34.60 -15.59 7.88
CA LYS A 526 -34.83 -14.15 7.62
C LYS A 526 -34.57 -13.79 6.16
N ARG A 527 -33.49 -14.30 5.57
CA ARG A 527 -33.16 -14.06 4.15
C ARG A 527 -34.24 -14.63 3.24
N ASP A 528 -34.68 -15.85 3.50
CA ASP A 528 -35.72 -16.52 2.70
C ASP A 528 -37.06 -15.78 2.83
N ALA A 529 -37.46 -15.37 4.04
CA ALA A 529 -38.68 -14.58 4.24
C ALA A 529 -38.63 -13.20 3.54
N THR A 530 -37.46 -12.55 3.53
CA THR A 530 -37.27 -11.27 2.84
C THR A 530 -37.28 -11.45 1.32
N ALA A 531 -36.72 -12.55 0.81
CA ALA A 531 -36.76 -12.88 -0.61
C ALA A 531 -38.19 -13.17 -1.11
N ILE A 532 -39.00 -13.84 -0.29
CA ILE A 532 -40.43 -14.08 -0.57
C ILE A 532 -41.23 -12.76 -0.61
N LEU A 533 -40.93 -11.82 0.29
CA LEU A 533 -41.58 -10.50 0.33
C LEU A 533 -41.19 -9.56 -0.82
N LEU A 534 -40.03 -9.78 -1.47
CA LEU A 534 -39.59 -9.02 -2.64
C LEU A 534 -40.10 -9.59 -3.97
N LEU A 535 -40.69 -10.79 -3.94
CA LEU A 535 -41.25 -11.49 -5.11
C LEU A 535 -42.79 -11.36 -5.20
N ASN A 536 -43.43 -10.75 -4.19
CA ASN A 536 -44.83 -10.34 -4.18
C ASN A 536 -44.92 -8.82 -4.29
#